data_AF-A0A6N2KFK6-F1
#
_entry.id   AF-A0A6N2KFK6-F1
#
_cell.length_a   1.000
_cell.length_b   1.000
_cell.length_c   1.000
_cell.angle_alpha   90.00
_cell.angle_beta   90.00
_cell.angle_gamma   90.00
#
_symmetry.space_group_name_H-M   'P 1'
#
loop_
_entity.id
_entity.type
_entity.pdbx_description
1 polymer ?
#
loop_
_entity_poly.entity_id
_entity_poly.type
_entity_poly.pdbx_seq_one_letter_code
_entity_poly.pdbx_strand_id
1 'polypeptide(L)'
;MISHPLYVNWMFLEKYTYPFEFSTVEMPYETYNGVNVRLRYVLKVTVTLGYAGSIIEYQDFVQLLSPPSINNSIKMEVGIEECLHIEFEYNKSKCDYWKDILSSSKN
;
A
#
# COMPACT_ATOMS: atom_id res chain seq x y z
N MET A 1 17.21 2.62 -18.37
CA MET A 1 18.14 1.79 -17.59
C MET A 1 19.56 2.25 -17.84
N ILE A 2 20.08 3.17 -17.03
CA ILE A 2 21.54 3.40 -16.94
C ILE A 2 21.83 3.74 -15.47
N SER A 3 22.25 2.74 -14.69
CA SER A 3 22.80 2.94 -13.36
C SER A 3 24.24 3.41 -13.52
N HIS A 4 24.47 4.71 -13.44
CA HIS A 4 25.83 5.24 -13.30
C HIS A 4 26.30 4.98 -11.86
N PRO A 5 27.39 4.24 -11.64
CA PRO A 5 27.95 4.11 -10.30
C PRO A 5 28.57 5.45 -9.90
N LEU A 6 28.00 6.08 -8.87
CA LEU A 6 28.58 7.25 -8.22
C LEU A 6 29.81 6.81 -7.42
N TYR A 7 31.01 6.94 -8.01
CA TYR A 7 32.25 6.81 -7.26
C TYR A 7 32.47 8.09 -6.44
N VAL A 8 32.13 8.02 -5.15
CA VAL A 8 32.33 9.13 -4.20
C VAL A 8 33.48 8.77 -3.28
N ASN A 9 34.39 9.73 -3.12
CA ASN A 9 35.61 9.64 -2.31
C ASN A 9 35.32 9.14 -0.89
N TRP A 10 36.21 8.31 -0.35
CA TRP A 10 36.01 7.36 0.75
C TRP A 10 35.87 7.96 2.16
N MET A 11 35.62 9.26 2.29
CA MET A 11 35.52 9.94 3.58
C MET A 11 34.37 10.93 3.56
N PHE A 12 33.18 10.47 3.94
CA PHE A 12 32.05 11.35 4.21
C PHE A 12 32.27 12.06 5.56
N LEU A 13 33.00 13.18 5.55
CA LEU A 13 33.11 14.07 6.72
C LEU A 13 31.89 15.00 6.89
N GLU A 14 31.14 15.21 5.80
CA GLU A 14 30.00 16.10 5.73
C GLU A 14 28.74 15.36 5.25
N LYS A 15 27.57 15.96 5.47
CA LYS A 15 26.29 15.40 5.02
C LYS A 15 26.12 15.66 3.53
N TYR A 16 25.92 14.59 2.75
CA TYR A 16 25.59 14.68 1.31
C TYR A 16 24.14 14.29 1.06
N THR A 17 23.51 14.99 0.12
CA THR A 17 22.14 14.73 -0.34
C THR A 17 22.17 14.55 -1.85
N TYR A 18 21.62 13.43 -2.34
CA TYR A 18 21.53 13.13 -3.75
C TYR A 18 20.06 13.17 -4.18
N PRO A 19 19.63 14.12 -5.03
CA PRO A 19 18.28 14.14 -5.55
C PRO A 19 18.09 12.94 -6.50
N PHE A 20 16.93 12.32 -6.42
CA PHE A 20 16.51 11.25 -7.32
C PHE A 20 15.04 11.46 -7.70
N GLU A 21 14.68 11.03 -8.89
CA GLU A 21 13.30 11.07 -9.39
C GLU A 21 13.05 9.83 -10.23
N PHE A 22 11.87 9.24 -10.06
CA PHE A 22 11.40 8.15 -10.91
C PHE A 22 10.21 8.67 -11.71
N SER A 23 10.42 8.93 -13.01
CA SER A 23 9.42 9.57 -13.88
C SER A 23 8.17 8.71 -14.12
N THR A 24 8.29 7.39 -14.00
CA THR A 24 7.21 6.46 -14.29
C THR A 24 7.34 5.25 -13.36
N VAL A 25 6.64 5.31 -12.24
CA VAL A 25 6.53 4.19 -11.28
C VAL A 25 5.09 3.73 -11.29
N GLU A 26 4.88 2.48 -11.66
CA GLU A 26 3.56 1.84 -11.57
C GLU A 26 3.38 1.21 -10.20
N MET A 27 2.33 1.62 -9.49
CA MET A 27 1.89 1.05 -8.22
C MET A 27 0.43 0.61 -8.33
N PRO A 28 0.14 -0.44 -9.13
CA PRO A 28 -1.24 -0.81 -9.49
C PRO A 28 -2.02 -1.48 -8.35
N TYR A 29 -1.34 -1.92 -7.28
CA TYR A 29 -1.96 -2.66 -6.18
C TYR A 29 -1.83 -1.90 -4.87
N GLU A 30 -2.74 -2.14 -3.94
CA GLU A 30 -2.65 -1.61 -2.59
C GLU A 30 -1.55 -2.33 -1.79
N THR A 31 -0.88 -1.58 -0.92
CA THR A 31 0.01 -2.16 0.08
C THR A 31 -0.80 -3.09 1.00
N TYR A 32 -0.35 -4.33 1.15
CA TYR A 32 -1.05 -5.35 1.93
C TYR A 32 -0.09 -6.04 2.90
N ASN A 33 -0.55 -6.24 4.13
CA ASN A 33 0.19 -6.97 5.16
C ASN A 33 -0.70 -8.06 5.76
N GLY A 34 -0.76 -9.21 5.10
CA GLY A 34 -1.53 -10.36 5.53
C GLY A 34 -0.70 -11.39 6.28
N VAL A 35 -1.37 -12.46 6.69
CA VAL A 35 -0.76 -13.58 7.44
C VAL A 35 0.22 -14.36 6.56
N ASN A 36 -0.19 -14.68 5.33
CA ASN A 36 0.57 -15.54 4.43
C ASN A 36 1.25 -14.76 3.29
N VAL A 37 0.82 -13.53 3.05
CA VAL A 37 1.29 -12.71 1.92
C VAL A 37 1.43 -11.26 2.36
N ARG A 38 2.54 -10.64 1.95
CA ARG A 38 2.83 -9.23 2.18
C ARG A 38 3.21 -8.57 0.86
N LEU A 39 2.47 -7.54 0.45
CA LEU A 39 2.74 -6.69 -0.71
C LEU A 39 3.20 -5.32 -0.20
N ARG A 40 4.44 -4.95 -0.53
CA ARG A 40 5.03 -3.65 -0.14
C ARG A 40 5.77 -3.01 -1.30
N TYR A 41 5.69 -1.69 -1.34
CA TYR A 41 6.54 -0.85 -2.17
C TYR A 41 7.62 -0.24 -1.29
N VAL A 42 8.88 -0.35 -1.71
CA VAL A 42 10.03 0.10 -0.93
C VAL A 42 11.03 0.86 -1.78
N LEU A 43 11.61 1.93 -1.23
CA LEU A 43 12.83 2.54 -1.74
C LEU A 43 14.01 1.88 -1.06
N LYS A 44 14.81 1.15 -1.83
CA LYS A 44 16.05 0.54 -1.35
C LYS A 44 17.23 1.42 -1.76
N VAL A 45 17.93 1.98 -0.79
CA VAL A 45 19.19 2.69 -0.99
C VAL A 45 20.34 1.74 -0.66
N THR A 46 21.34 1.67 -1.52
CA THR A 46 22.53 0.85 -1.28
C THR A 46 23.78 1.70 -1.48
N VAL A 47 24.60 1.81 -0.45
CA VAL A 47 25.89 2.49 -0.47
C VAL A 47 26.97 1.43 -0.40
N THR A 48 27.65 1.20 -1.52
CA THR A 48 28.73 0.20 -1.61
C THR A 48 30.03 0.78 -1.08
N LEU A 49 30.57 0.22 0.01
CA LEU A 49 31.91 0.51 0.47
C LEU A 49 32.88 -0.61 0.05
N GLY A 50 33.91 -0.26 -0.70
CA GLY A 50 34.79 -1.13 -1.47
C GLY A 50 35.49 -2.19 -0.63
N TYR A 51 35.93 -1.86 0.59
CA TYR A 51 36.52 -2.83 1.51
C TYR A 51 35.62 -3.20 2.70
N ALA A 52 34.53 -2.46 2.93
CA ALA A 52 33.72 -2.56 4.16
C ALA A 52 32.30 -3.11 3.95
N GLY A 53 32.00 -3.65 2.75
CA GLY A 53 30.68 -4.17 2.42
C GLY A 53 29.69 -3.07 2.00
N SER A 54 28.41 -3.41 1.87
CA SER A 54 27.37 -2.45 1.45
C SER A 54 26.44 -2.10 2.60
N ILE A 55 26.15 -0.82 2.78
CA ILE A 55 25.10 -0.33 3.68
C ILE A 55 23.80 -0.29 2.87
N ILE A 56 22.73 -0.91 3.38
CA ILE A 56 21.43 -0.98 2.70
C ILE A 56 20.37 -0.42 3.64
N GLU A 57 19.62 0.57 3.16
CA GLU A 57 18.49 1.17 3.86
C GLU A 57 17.21 1.02 3.05
N TYR A 58 16.10 0.79 3.76
CA TYR A 58 14.77 0.58 3.17
C TYR A 58 13.78 1.61 3.73
N GLN A 59 13.06 2.28 2.84
CA GLN A 59 11.91 3.11 3.18
C GLN A 59 10.64 2.51 2.59
N ASP A 60 9.68 2.14 3.44
CA ASP A 60 8.38 1.61 3.03
C ASP A 60 7.42 2.74 2.60
N PHE A 61 6.56 2.46 1.61
CA PHE A 61 5.47 3.33 1.17
C PHE A 61 4.13 2.59 1.21
N VAL A 62 3.06 3.34 1.52
CA VAL A 62 1.68 2.82 1.52
C VAL A 62 0.97 3.32 0.28
N GLN A 63 0.54 2.38 -0.57
CA GLN A 63 -0.35 2.64 -1.69
C GLN A 63 -1.78 2.26 -1.32
N LEU A 64 -2.71 3.19 -1.53
CA LEU A 64 -4.16 2.97 -1.41
C LEU A 64 -4.81 3.24 -2.76
N LEU A 65 -5.75 2.40 -3.16
CA LEU A 65 -6.52 2.59 -4.38
C LEU A 65 -7.73 3.47 -4.11
N SER A 66 -8.16 4.17 -5.14
CA SER A 66 -9.38 4.97 -5.11
C SER A 66 -10.59 4.05 -4.92
N PRO A 67 -11.61 4.52 -4.20
CA PRO A 67 -12.79 3.72 -3.95
C PRO A 67 -13.56 3.45 -5.25
N PRO A 68 -14.31 2.34 -5.31
CA PRO A 68 -15.11 1.99 -6.48
C PRO A 68 -16.18 3.04 -6.76
N SER A 69 -16.36 3.41 -8.02
CA SER A 69 -17.31 4.45 -8.46
C SER A 69 -18.79 4.05 -8.36
N ILE A 70 -19.07 2.74 -8.31
CA ILE A 70 -20.43 2.18 -8.24
C ILE A 70 -20.56 1.42 -6.93
N ASN A 71 -21.54 1.84 -6.11
CA ASN A 71 -21.82 1.26 -4.81
C ASN A 71 -23.34 1.08 -4.64
N ASN A 72 -23.86 0.01 -5.23
CA ASN A 72 -25.29 -0.32 -5.16
C ASN A 72 -25.62 -0.96 -3.80
N SER A 73 -26.88 -0.94 -3.38
CA SER A 73 -27.33 -1.70 -2.22
C SER A 73 -27.31 -3.20 -2.49
N ILE A 74 -27.12 -4.00 -1.45
CA ILE A 74 -27.22 -5.46 -1.49
C ILE A 74 -28.41 -5.89 -0.66
N LYS A 75 -29.21 -6.81 -1.21
CA LYS A 75 -30.29 -7.50 -0.49
C LYS A 75 -29.94 -8.98 -0.39
N MET A 76 -30.09 -9.54 0.80
CA MET A 76 -29.91 -10.96 1.08
C MET A 76 -31.17 -11.49 1.75
N GLU A 77 -31.76 -12.52 1.18
CA GLU A 77 -32.98 -13.14 1.66
C GLU A 77 -32.67 -14.59 2.05
N VAL A 78 -33.08 -14.99 3.26
CA VAL A 78 -32.94 -16.37 3.74
C VAL A 78 -34.26 -16.79 4.37
N GLY A 79 -34.78 -17.94 3.96
CA GLY A 79 -36.04 -18.45 4.47
C GLY A 79 -36.13 -19.97 4.46
N ILE A 80 -37.10 -20.47 5.22
CA ILE A 80 -37.59 -21.85 5.18
C ILE A 80 -39.04 -21.75 4.70
N GLU A 81 -39.35 -22.50 3.65
CA GLU A 81 -40.67 -22.51 3.02
C GLU A 81 -41.77 -22.69 4.08
N GLU A 82 -42.76 -21.79 4.05
CA GLU A 82 -43.90 -21.72 4.98
C GLU A 82 -43.57 -21.60 6.48
N CYS A 83 -42.31 -21.43 6.88
CA CYS A 83 -41.91 -21.39 8.29
C CYS A 83 -41.26 -20.07 8.71
N LEU A 84 -40.39 -19.49 7.87
CA LEU A 84 -39.59 -18.33 8.23
C LEU A 84 -39.08 -17.61 6.99
N HIS A 85 -39.11 -16.28 6.99
CA HIS A 85 -38.43 -15.47 5.98
C HIS A 85 -37.77 -14.26 6.65
N ILE A 86 -36.47 -14.07 6.41
CA ILE A 86 -35.67 -12.95 6.93
C ILE A 86 -34.96 -12.27 5.77
N GLU A 87 -35.04 -10.94 5.74
CA GLU A 87 -34.40 -10.11 4.74
C GLU A 87 -33.36 -9.19 5.39
N PHE A 88 -32.19 -9.07 4.75
CA PHE A 88 -31.13 -8.14 5.11
C PHE A 88 -30.87 -7.20 3.95
N GLU A 89 -30.93 -5.88 4.21
CA GLU A 89 -30.60 -4.85 3.23
C GLU A 89 -29.40 -4.03 3.71
N TYR A 90 -28.36 -3.98 2.89
CA TYR A 90 -27.17 -3.14 3.09
C TYR A 90 -27.16 -2.01 2.07
N ASN A 91 -27.01 -0.77 2.52
CA ASN A 91 -26.97 0.42 1.66
C ASN A 91 -25.75 0.45 0.72
N LYS A 92 -24.68 -0.29 1.04
CA LYS A 92 -23.43 -0.34 0.28
C LYS A 92 -23.05 -1.79 -0.01
N SER A 93 -22.68 -2.06 -1.26
CA SER A 93 -22.11 -3.33 -1.72
C SER A 93 -20.60 -3.40 -1.57
N LYS A 94 -19.94 -2.24 -1.55
CA LYS A 94 -18.50 -2.12 -1.34
C LYS A 94 -18.25 -1.14 -0.20
N CYS A 95 -17.48 -1.59 0.78
CA CYS A 95 -17.10 -0.77 1.93
C CYS A 95 -15.66 -0.31 1.76
N ASP A 96 -15.46 1.00 1.89
CA ASP A 96 -14.13 1.57 2.02
C ASP A 96 -13.75 1.45 3.49
N TYR A 97 -13.32 0.26 3.90
CA TYR A 97 -13.11 -0.13 5.30
C TYR A 97 -12.50 0.98 6.18
N TRP A 98 -11.44 1.63 5.70
CA TRP A 98 -10.77 2.72 6.41
C TRP A 98 -11.65 3.98 6.60
N LYS A 99 -12.38 4.40 5.57
CA LYS A 99 -13.27 5.57 5.64
C LYS A 99 -14.52 5.26 6.45
N ASP A 100 -15.08 4.06 6.30
CA ASP A 100 -16.27 3.64 7.02
C ASP A 100 -15.97 3.53 8.54
N ILE A 101 -14.78 3.04 8.94
CA ILE A 101 -14.36 3.06 10.36
C ILE A 101 -14.16 4.48 10.89
N LEU A 102 -13.44 5.33 10.15
CA LEU A 102 -13.18 6.71 10.58
C LEU A 102 -14.45 7.56 10.70
N SER A 103 -15.47 7.27 9.88
CA SER A 103 -16.78 7.94 9.98
C SER A 103 -17.65 7.39 11.11
N SER A 104 -17.60 6.08 11.40
CA SER A 104 -18.30 5.50 12.54
C SER A 104 -17.72 5.91 13.89
N SER A 105 -16.42 6.23 13.96
CA SER A 105 -15.78 6.70 15.20
C SER A 105 -16.12 8.15 15.56
N LYS A 106 -16.80 8.89 14.67
CA LYS A 106 -17.17 10.30 14.89
C LYS A 106 -18.61 10.49 15.38
N ASN A 107 -19.34 9.42 15.66
CA ASN A 107 -20.71 9.44 16.18
C ASN A 107 -20.79 8.87 17.59
#